data_AF-A0A8R7TRT5-F1
#
_entry.id   AF-A0A8R7TRT5-F1
#
_cell.length_a   1.000
_cell.length_b   1.000
_cell.length_c   1.000
_cell.angle_alpha   90.00
_cell.angle_beta   90.00
_cell.angle_gamma   90.00
#
_symmetry.space_group_name_H-M   'P 1'
#
loop_
_entity.id
_entity.type
_entity.pdbx_description
1 polymer ?
#
loop_
_entity_poly.entity_id
_entity_poly.type
_entity_poly.pdbx_seq_one_letter_code
_entity_poly.pdbx_strand_id
1 'polypeptide(L)'
;MAQPPPWKAMYLSVTSDAIRSAAAVKRSVAAARRDLASPLVLDTRDAEGRYTLLESALTHIDHASGSLSAFIINMVVAERLTLHGCGAVPSEPVARVGDLRDGHGRHDEWLALIRLQAAREHAQDALRRVEGAYTLLATVGFMLHSQNPDAPGRRQAMEGQLHALDLQPVVVGVASMSALASLATEPPIRYRIQ
;
A
#
# COMPACT_ATOMS: atom_id res chain seq x y z
N MET A 1 12.79 -34.34 -0.77
CA MET A 1 13.00 -32.89 -1.06
C MET A 1 13.75 -32.29 0.12
N ALA A 2 14.83 -31.55 -0.12
CA ALA A 2 15.56 -30.85 0.94
C ALA A 2 14.69 -29.71 1.51
N GLN A 3 14.74 -29.48 2.82
CA GLN A 3 14.04 -28.32 3.41
C GLN A 3 14.65 -27.02 2.88
N PRO A 4 13.83 -26.00 2.58
CA PRO A 4 14.35 -24.72 2.15
C PRO A 4 15.19 -24.09 3.27
N PRO A 5 16.24 -23.31 2.93
CA PRO A 5 17.01 -22.56 3.92
C PRO A 5 16.08 -21.72 4.82
N PRO A 6 16.39 -21.57 6.13
CA PRO A 6 15.54 -20.84 7.07
C PRO A 6 15.15 -19.42 6.61
N TRP A 7 16.05 -18.73 5.91
CA TRP A 7 15.78 -17.40 5.36
C TRP A 7 14.68 -17.40 4.29
N LYS A 8 14.57 -18.47 3.47
CA LYS A 8 13.51 -18.60 2.45
C LYS A 8 12.14 -18.78 3.09
N ALA A 9 12.06 -19.53 4.20
CA ALA A 9 10.82 -19.65 4.96
C ALA A 9 10.37 -18.30 5.54
N MET A 10 11.31 -17.55 6.14
CA MET A 10 11.02 -16.21 6.66
C MET A 10 10.61 -15.24 5.55
N TYR A 11 11.32 -15.26 4.41
CA TYR A 11 11.00 -14.48 3.20
C TYR A 11 9.57 -14.71 2.73
N LEU A 12 9.13 -15.97 2.64
CA LEU A 12 7.77 -16.32 2.23
C LEU A 12 6.73 -15.84 3.25
N SER A 13 7.03 -15.93 4.54
CA SER A 13 6.16 -15.44 5.62
C SER A 13 5.95 -13.93 5.52
N VAL A 14 7.04 -13.15 5.49
CA VAL A 14 6.93 -11.68 5.45
C VAL A 14 6.29 -11.17 4.16
N THR A 15 6.49 -11.85 3.03
CA THR A 15 5.85 -11.50 1.77
C THR A 15 4.35 -11.84 1.79
N SER A 16 3.97 -12.93 2.44
CA SER A 16 2.56 -13.28 2.67
C SER A 16 1.86 -12.24 3.57
N ASP A 17 2.56 -11.77 4.61
CA ASP A 17 2.07 -10.71 5.49
C ASP A 17 1.86 -9.40 4.73
N ALA A 18 2.80 -9.03 3.86
CA ALA A 18 2.63 -7.89 2.96
C ALA A 18 1.40 -8.06 2.06
N ILE A 19 1.18 -9.22 1.43
CA ILE A 19 -0.01 -9.45 0.59
C ILE A 19 -1.31 -9.28 1.40
N ARG A 20 -1.34 -9.72 2.67
CA ARG A 20 -2.48 -9.47 3.56
C ARG A 20 -2.68 -7.97 3.83
N SER A 21 -1.60 -7.22 4.06
CA SER A 21 -1.65 -5.77 4.18
C SER A 21 -2.20 -5.11 2.91
N ALA A 22 -1.78 -5.53 1.72
CA ALA A 22 -2.30 -5.00 0.45
C ALA A 22 -3.82 -5.24 0.31
N ALA A 23 -4.31 -6.41 0.73
CA ALA A 23 -5.74 -6.69 0.76
C ALA A 23 -6.49 -5.79 1.76
N ALA A 24 -5.87 -5.45 2.90
CA ALA A 24 -6.43 -4.50 3.87
C ALA A 24 -6.54 -3.09 3.27
N VAL A 25 -5.50 -2.60 2.58
CA VAL A 25 -5.53 -1.31 1.87
C VAL A 25 -6.70 -1.27 0.89
N LYS A 26 -6.87 -2.32 0.07
CA LYS A 26 -7.97 -2.40 -0.90
C LYS A 26 -9.35 -2.27 -0.24
N ARG A 27 -9.55 -2.94 0.90
CA ARG A 27 -10.82 -2.87 1.65
C ARG A 27 -11.05 -1.47 2.22
N SER A 28 -10.04 -0.89 2.86
CA SER A 28 -10.14 0.43 3.47
C SER A 28 -10.38 1.53 2.41
N VAL A 29 -9.66 1.52 1.29
CA VAL A 29 -9.89 2.48 0.19
C VAL A 29 -11.28 2.32 -0.41
N ALA A 30 -11.77 1.09 -0.60
CA ALA A 30 -13.12 0.86 -1.10
C ALA A 30 -14.20 1.35 -0.14
N ALA A 31 -14.00 1.20 1.18
CA ALA A 31 -14.90 1.70 2.21
C ALA A 31 -14.91 3.24 2.22
N ALA A 32 -13.74 3.89 2.25
CA ALA A 32 -13.64 5.35 2.15
C ALA A 32 -14.35 5.89 0.90
N ARG A 33 -14.13 5.26 -0.27
CA ARG A 33 -14.82 5.66 -1.51
C ARG A 33 -16.33 5.53 -1.43
N ARG A 34 -16.85 4.50 -0.76
CA ARG A 34 -18.29 4.30 -0.57
C ARG A 34 -18.87 5.42 0.28
N ASP A 35 -18.21 5.74 1.39
CA ASP A 35 -18.66 6.78 2.31
C ASP A 35 -18.66 8.15 1.64
N LEU A 36 -17.60 8.46 0.88
CA LEU A 36 -17.47 9.72 0.13
C LEU A 36 -18.38 9.82 -1.09
N ALA A 37 -18.82 8.70 -1.67
CA ALA A 37 -19.80 8.70 -2.75
C ALA A 37 -21.24 8.90 -2.26
N SER A 38 -21.47 8.85 -0.94
CA SER A 38 -22.78 9.10 -0.36
C SER A 38 -23.20 10.56 -0.60
N PRO A 39 -24.40 10.83 -1.13
CA PRO A 39 -24.90 12.20 -1.29
C PRO A 39 -25.07 12.92 0.05
N LEU A 40 -25.09 12.17 1.16
CA LEU A 40 -25.24 12.69 2.51
C LEU A 40 -23.94 13.28 3.09
N VAL A 41 -22.77 13.04 2.46
CA VAL A 41 -21.47 13.47 3.00
C VAL A 41 -21.35 14.99 3.16
N LEU A 42 -22.11 15.77 2.37
CA LEU A 42 -22.24 17.23 2.49
C LEU A 42 -23.70 17.70 2.65
N ASP A 43 -24.64 16.82 3.04
CA ASP A 43 -26.04 17.24 3.21
C ASP A 43 -26.21 18.12 4.46
N THR A 44 -26.50 19.40 4.23
CA THR A 44 -26.65 20.42 5.27
C THR A 44 -27.82 20.20 6.22
N ARG A 45 -28.78 19.31 5.87
CA ARG A 45 -29.98 19.04 6.67
C ARG A 45 -29.74 18.02 7.79
N ASP A 46 -28.68 17.23 7.70
CA ASP A 46 -28.27 16.25 8.72
C ASP A 46 -26.82 16.52 9.12
N ALA A 47 -26.64 17.31 10.19
CA ALA A 47 -25.31 17.61 10.69
C ALA A 47 -24.62 16.36 11.23
N GLU A 48 -25.33 15.53 11.99
CA GLU A 48 -24.78 14.36 12.68
C GLU A 48 -24.34 13.28 11.67
N GLY A 49 -25.18 12.97 10.67
CA GLY A 49 -24.85 11.99 9.62
C GLY A 49 -23.68 12.38 8.71
N ARG A 50 -23.49 13.69 8.45
CA ARG A 50 -22.29 14.19 7.72
C ARG A 50 -21.00 13.90 8.47
N TYR A 51 -20.98 14.19 9.77
CA TYR A 51 -19.80 13.97 10.61
C TYR A 51 -19.44 12.49 10.63
N THR A 52 -20.43 11.61 10.76
CA THR A 52 -20.20 10.16 10.79
C THR A 52 -19.56 9.65 9.48
N LEU A 53 -20.03 10.10 8.32
CA LEU A 53 -19.49 9.64 7.03
C LEU A 53 -18.08 10.17 6.76
N LEU A 54 -17.82 11.44 7.07
CA LEU A 54 -16.49 12.02 6.85
C LEU A 54 -15.46 11.45 7.83
N GLU A 55 -15.82 11.27 9.10
CA GLU A 55 -14.98 10.65 10.13
C GLU A 55 -14.70 9.18 9.81
N SER A 56 -15.71 8.45 9.33
CA SER A 56 -15.57 7.08 8.82
C SER A 56 -14.58 7.03 7.65
N ALA A 57 -14.73 7.91 6.66
CA ALA A 57 -13.82 8.00 5.52
C ALA A 57 -12.38 8.31 5.96
N LEU A 58 -12.18 9.25 6.89
CA LEU A 58 -10.87 9.56 7.47
C LEU A 58 -10.24 8.36 8.17
N THR A 59 -11.03 7.65 8.98
CA THR A 59 -10.61 6.41 9.67
C THR A 59 -10.17 5.34 8.67
N HIS A 60 -10.92 5.16 7.59
CA HIS A 60 -10.56 4.23 6.53
C HIS A 60 -9.29 4.64 5.78
N ILE A 61 -9.08 5.93 5.51
CA ILE A 61 -7.84 6.43 4.90
C ILE A 61 -6.64 6.23 5.84
N ASP A 62 -6.81 6.47 7.14
CA ASP A 62 -5.77 6.20 8.15
C ASP A 62 -5.39 4.70 8.21
N HIS A 63 -6.39 3.81 8.27
CA HIS A 63 -6.17 2.37 8.19
C HIS A 63 -5.46 1.94 6.90
N ALA A 64 -5.78 2.57 5.76
CA ALA A 64 -5.09 2.34 4.50
C ALA A 64 -3.61 2.77 4.57
N SER A 65 -3.33 3.93 5.17
CA SER A 65 -1.97 4.43 5.41
C SER A 65 -1.14 3.48 6.28
N GLY A 66 -1.69 3.05 7.42
CA GLY A 66 -1.03 2.08 8.30
C GLY A 66 -0.76 0.75 7.60
N SER A 67 -1.71 0.26 6.79
CA SER A 67 -1.54 -0.97 6.01
C SER A 67 -0.48 -0.84 4.92
N LEU A 68 -0.40 0.30 4.23
CA LEU A 68 0.65 0.59 3.25
C LEU A 68 2.03 0.66 3.91
N SER A 69 2.12 1.29 5.08
CA SER A 69 3.36 1.34 5.86
C SER A 69 3.84 -0.05 6.26
N ALA A 70 2.93 -0.91 6.76
CA ALA A 70 3.24 -2.30 7.08
C ALA A 70 3.70 -3.09 5.84
N PHE A 71 3.06 -2.88 4.69
CA PHE A 71 3.48 -3.49 3.42
C PHE A 71 4.92 -3.10 3.08
N ILE A 72 5.24 -1.81 3.10
CA ILE A 72 6.57 -1.27 2.77
C ILE A 72 7.64 -1.89 3.69
N ILE A 73 7.38 -1.95 5.00
CA ILE A 73 8.30 -2.54 5.98
C ILE A 73 8.57 -4.02 5.64
N ASN A 74 7.51 -4.80 5.38
CA ASN A 74 7.65 -6.21 5.03
C ASN A 74 8.43 -6.42 3.72
N MET A 75 8.25 -5.56 2.72
CA MET A 75 9.05 -5.61 1.49
C MET A 75 10.53 -5.34 1.75
N VAL A 76 10.86 -4.33 2.57
CA VAL A 76 12.27 -4.05 2.96
C VAL A 76 12.88 -5.24 3.70
N VAL A 77 12.13 -5.88 4.59
CA VAL A 77 12.59 -7.09 5.29
C VAL A 77 12.81 -8.23 4.30
N ALA A 78 11.89 -8.47 3.37
CA ALA A 78 12.03 -9.49 2.33
C ALA A 78 13.25 -9.25 1.44
N GLU A 79 13.46 -8.00 0.99
CA GLU A 79 14.64 -7.60 0.21
C GLU A 79 15.93 -7.93 0.97
N ARG A 80 16.03 -7.55 2.26
CA ARG A 80 17.20 -7.83 3.10
C ARG A 80 17.43 -9.31 3.33
N LEU A 81 16.37 -10.09 3.55
CA LEU A 81 16.47 -11.54 3.72
C LEU A 81 17.00 -12.22 2.46
N THR A 82 16.53 -11.83 1.28
CA THR A 82 17.04 -12.35 0.01
C THR A 82 18.51 -12.02 -0.18
N LEU A 83 18.90 -10.77 0.05
CA LEU A 83 20.29 -10.35 -0.13
C LEU A 83 21.25 -10.98 0.88
N HIS A 84 20.83 -11.15 2.13
CA HIS A 84 21.63 -11.83 3.15
C HIS A 84 21.70 -13.34 2.91
N GLY A 85 20.57 -13.97 2.58
CA GLY A 85 20.49 -15.41 2.29
C GLY A 85 21.24 -15.82 1.03
N CYS A 86 21.50 -14.87 0.13
CA CYS A 86 22.35 -15.04 -1.04
C CYS A 86 23.78 -14.51 -0.85
N GLY A 87 24.20 -14.11 0.35
CA GLY A 87 25.61 -13.77 0.61
C GLY A 87 26.52 -14.96 0.32
N ALA A 88 27.73 -14.72 -0.18
CA ALA A 88 28.76 -15.75 -0.30
C ALA A 88 29.29 -16.19 1.08
N VAL A 89 29.23 -15.29 2.07
CA VAL A 89 29.69 -15.50 3.44
C VAL A 89 28.59 -15.06 4.42
N PRO A 90 28.17 -15.90 5.38
CA PRO A 90 27.15 -15.54 6.38
C PRO A 90 27.50 -14.31 7.23
N SER A 91 28.80 -14.00 7.36
CA SER A 91 29.32 -12.85 8.10
C SER A 91 29.52 -11.60 7.23
N GLU A 92 29.35 -11.68 5.92
CA GLU A 92 29.43 -10.50 5.05
C GLU A 92 28.06 -9.84 4.87
N PRO A 93 27.97 -8.52 5.00
CA PRO A 93 26.72 -7.80 4.93
C PRO A 93 26.29 -7.71 3.48
N VAL A 94 25.37 -8.59 3.08
CA VAL A 94 24.43 -8.39 1.95
C VAL A 94 25.09 -8.56 0.57
N ALA A 95 24.72 -9.60 -0.18
CA ALA A 95 25.13 -9.74 -1.59
C ALA A 95 24.76 -8.48 -2.38
N ARG A 96 25.59 -8.00 -3.31
CA ARG A 96 25.17 -6.87 -4.17
C ARG A 96 24.17 -7.37 -5.20
N VAL A 97 23.21 -6.53 -5.57
CA VAL A 97 22.21 -6.86 -6.60
C VAL A 97 22.87 -7.26 -7.93
N GLY A 98 23.99 -6.62 -8.27
CA GLY A 98 24.79 -6.98 -9.45
C GLY A 98 25.36 -8.40 -9.38
N ASP A 99 25.87 -8.81 -8.22
CA ASP A 99 26.45 -10.14 -8.02
C ASP A 99 25.40 -11.25 -8.20
N LEU A 100 24.13 -10.97 -7.88
CA LEU A 100 23.01 -11.90 -8.12
C LEU A 100 22.62 -11.98 -9.60
N ARG A 101 22.76 -10.88 -10.35
CA ARG A 101 22.48 -10.84 -11.80
C ARG A 101 23.49 -11.68 -12.59
N ASP A 102 24.76 -11.57 -12.23
CA ASP A 102 25.87 -12.17 -12.97
C ASP A 102 26.21 -13.60 -12.50
N GLY A 103 25.69 -14.01 -11.33
CA GLY A 103 25.91 -15.32 -10.75
C GLY A 103 25.11 -16.45 -11.42
N HIS A 104 25.79 -17.53 -11.80
CA HIS A 104 25.14 -18.75 -12.29
C HIS A 104 24.21 -19.35 -11.22
N GLY A 105 22.92 -19.45 -11.52
CA GLY A 105 21.91 -20.10 -10.66
C GLY A 105 21.21 -19.20 -9.63
N ARG A 106 21.41 -17.87 -9.66
CA ARG A 106 20.76 -16.90 -8.73
C ARG A 106 19.84 -15.88 -9.41
N HIS A 107 19.50 -16.15 -10.67
CA HIS A 107 18.64 -15.31 -11.48
C HIS A 107 17.24 -15.13 -10.87
N ASP A 108 16.72 -16.18 -10.23
CA ASP A 108 15.37 -16.17 -9.65
C ASP A 108 15.32 -15.27 -8.41
N GLU A 109 16.33 -15.33 -7.55
CA GLU A 109 16.48 -14.44 -6.41
C GLU A 109 16.71 -12.98 -6.83
N TRP A 110 17.48 -12.75 -7.91
CA TRP A 110 17.61 -11.42 -8.51
C TRP A 110 16.26 -10.89 -9.01
N LEU A 111 15.52 -11.69 -9.77
CA LEU A 111 14.23 -11.29 -10.32
C LEU A 111 13.18 -11.04 -9.23
N ALA A 112 13.17 -11.87 -8.18
CA ALA A 112 12.34 -11.66 -7.00
C ALA A 112 12.66 -10.32 -6.32
N LEU A 113 13.94 -10.00 -6.16
CA LEU A 113 14.37 -8.74 -5.56
C LEU A 113 13.90 -7.51 -6.37
N ILE A 114 14.05 -7.54 -7.69
CA ILE A 114 13.58 -6.45 -8.57
C ILE A 114 12.06 -6.26 -8.42
N ARG A 115 11.30 -7.36 -8.33
CA ARG A 115 9.84 -7.31 -8.11
C ARG A 115 9.48 -6.69 -6.77
N LEU A 116 10.19 -7.04 -5.69
CA LEU A 116 9.97 -6.46 -4.37
C LEU A 116 10.26 -4.95 -4.34
N GLN A 117 11.34 -4.52 -5.00
CA GLN A 117 11.68 -3.10 -5.10
C GLN A 117 10.59 -2.33 -5.85
N ALA A 118 10.15 -2.82 -7.00
CA ALA A 118 9.05 -2.22 -7.75
C ALA A 118 7.73 -2.21 -6.95
N ALA A 119 7.43 -3.29 -6.22
CA ALA A 119 6.26 -3.35 -5.35
C ALA A 119 6.30 -2.27 -4.26
N ARG A 120 7.48 -2.07 -3.66
CA ARG A 120 7.71 -1.04 -2.64
C ARG A 120 7.57 0.38 -3.21
N GLU A 121 8.10 0.64 -4.40
CA GLU A 121 7.93 1.94 -5.08
C GLU A 121 6.45 2.26 -5.31
N HIS A 122 5.68 1.31 -5.85
CA HIS A 122 4.23 1.48 -5.99
C HIS A 122 3.51 1.70 -4.66
N ALA A 123 3.92 1.02 -3.60
CA ALA A 123 3.36 1.21 -2.27
C ALA A 123 3.68 2.60 -1.69
N GLN A 124 4.88 3.12 -1.91
CA GLN A 124 5.27 4.48 -1.51
C GLN A 124 4.47 5.54 -2.26
N ASP A 125 4.27 5.37 -3.57
CA ASP A 125 3.44 6.27 -4.36
C ASP A 125 1.98 6.24 -3.91
N ALA A 126 1.45 5.05 -3.60
CA ALA A 126 0.11 4.89 -3.05
C ALA A 126 0.00 5.56 -1.66
N LEU A 127 1.02 5.45 -0.81
CA LEU A 127 1.03 6.05 0.53
C LEU A 127 0.96 7.58 0.43
N ARG A 128 1.80 8.21 -0.39
CA ARG A 128 1.75 9.67 -0.59
C ARG A 128 0.38 10.16 -1.06
N ARG A 129 -0.32 9.37 -1.88
CA ARG A 129 -1.67 9.69 -2.36
C ARG A 129 -2.73 9.55 -1.27
N VAL A 130 -2.64 8.50 -0.44
CA VAL A 130 -3.51 8.32 0.73
C VAL A 130 -3.31 9.44 1.75
N GLU A 131 -2.06 9.84 2.00
CA GLU A 131 -1.73 10.98 2.87
C GLU A 131 -2.29 12.30 2.31
N GLY A 132 -2.15 12.52 0.99
CA GLY A 132 -2.76 13.67 0.32
C GLY A 132 -4.30 13.69 0.46
N ALA A 133 -4.95 12.54 0.26
CA ALA A 133 -6.38 12.41 0.46
C ALA A 133 -6.79 12.68 1.91
N TYR A 134 -6.00 12.21 2.90
CA TYR A 134 -6.21 12.52 4.30
C TYR A 134 -6.18 14.03 4.56
N THR A 135 -5.19 14.75 4.02
CA THR A 135 -5.12 16.22 4.17
C THR A 135 -6.35 16.93 3.59
N LEU A 136 -6.82 16.51 2.41
CA LEU A 136 -8.02 17.09 1.78
C LEU A 136 -9.26 16.86 2.65
N LEU A 137 -9.46 15.62 3.13
CA LEU A 137 -10.60 15.27 3.98
C LEU A 137 -10.54 15.96 5.35
N ALA A 138 -9.36 16.06 5.95
CA ALA A 138 -9.15 16.80 7.20
C ALA A 138 -9.49 18.28 7.04
N THR A 139 -9.18 18.87 5.87
CA THR A 139 -9.54 20.25 5.53
C THR A 139 -11.06 20.42 5.43
N VAL A 140 -11.77 19.47 4.79
CA VAL A 140 -13.24 19.45 4.78
C VAL A 140 -13.79 19.34 6.20
N GLY A 141 -13.22 18.45 7.01
CA GLY A 141 -13.59 18.29 8.42
C GLY A 141 -13.43 19.60 9.19
N PHE A 142 -12.29 20.27 9.05
CA PHE A 142 -12.04 21.57 9.67
C PHE A 142 -13.07 22.63 9.25
N MET A 143 -13.41 22.71 7.96
CA MET A 143 -14.42 23.66 7.48
C MET A 143 -15.80 23.38 8.07
N LEU A 144 -16.19 22.11 8.22
CA LEU A 144 -17.46 21.73 8.85
C LEU A 144 -17.51 22.08 10.35
N HIS A 145 -16.39 21.94 11.07
CA HIS A 145 -16.30 22.27 12.51
C HIS A 145 -16.16 23.77 12.80
N SER A 146 -16.11 24.62 11.77
CA SER A 146 -16.00 26.06 11.96
C SER A 146 -17.33 26.68 12.42
N GLN A 147 -17.28 27.83 13.09
CA GLN A 147 -18.46 28.49 13.69
C GLN A 147 -19.55 28.95 12.70
N ASN A 148 -19.30 28.89 11.39
CA ASN A 148 -20.27 29.31 10.36
C ASN A 148 -20.20 28.41 9.12
N PRO A 149 -20.54 27.11 9.23
CA PRO A 149 -20.34 26.13 8.16
C PRO A 149 -21.08 26.50 6.86
N ASP A 150 -22.15 27.29 6.96
CA ASP A 150 -22.98 27.75 5.84
C ASP A 150 -22.53 29.09 5.23
N ALA A 151 -21.36 29.61 5.61
CA ALA A 151 -20.86 30.86 5.05
C ALA A 151 -20.75 30.77 3.50
N PRO A 152 -21.03 31.88 2.78
CA PRO A 152 -21.01 31.90 1.32
C PRO A 152 -19.70 31.33 0.74
N GLY A 153 -19.81 30.41 -0.23
CA GLY A 153 -18.66 29.80 -0.91
C GLY A 153 -17.99 28.64 -0.18
N ARG A 154 -18.27 28.39 1.11
CA ARG A 154 -17.66 27.24 1.84
C ARG A 154 -18.12 25.90 1.32
N ARG A 155 -19.41 25.76 1.03
CA ARG A 155 -19.95 24.55 0.41
C ARG A 155 -19.24 24.24 -0.91
N GLN A 156 -19.09 25.24 -1.76
CA GLN A 156 -18.36 25.12 -3.02
C GLN A 156 -16.88 24.76 -2.81
N ALA A 157 -16.22 25.33 -1.78
CA ALA A 157 -14.85 24.97 -1.43
C ALA A 157 -14.73 23.51 -0.96
N MET A 158 -15.64 23.03 -0.11
CA MET A 158 -15.69 21.64 0.35
C MET A 158 -15.97 20.67 -0.80
N GLU A 159 -16.95 20.97 -1.65
CA GLU A 159 -17.23 20.22 -2.88
C GLU A 159 -16.01 20.18 -3.79
N GLY A 160 -15.27 21.28 -3.91
CA GLY A 160 -14.00 21.35 -4.64
C GLY A 160 -12.92 20.43 -4.07
N GLN A 161 -12.75 20.38 -2.73
CA GLN A 161 -11.79 19.47 -2.09
C GLN A 161 -12.19 17.99 -2.30
N LEU A 162 -13.48 17.66 -2.13
CA LEU A 162 -13.98 16.31 -2.36
C LEU A 162 -13.87 15.89 -3.83
N HIS A 163 -14.05 16.82 -4.76
CA HIS A 163 -13.89 16.55 -6.19
C HIS A 163 -12.41 16.36 -6.59
N ALA A 164 -11.49 17.07 -5.93
CA ALA A 164 -10.05 16.89 -6.12
C ALA A 164 -9.52 15.56 -5.53
N LEU A 165 -10.31 14.91 -4.67
CA LEU A 165 -9.95 13.62 -4.08
C LEU A 165 -10.12 12.50 -5.11
N ASP A 166 -8.99 11.99 -5.60
CA ASP A 166 -8.96 10.82 -6.47
C ASP A 166 -8.19 9.65 -5.84
N LEU A 167 -8.93 8.63 -5.43
CA LEU A 167 -8.39 7.38 -4.88
C LEU A 167 -8.20 6.30 -5.95
N GLN A 168 -8.62 6.52 -7.20
CA GLN A 168 -8.43 5.54 -8.26
C GLN A 168 -6.95 5.19 -8.50
N PRO A 169 -6.00 6.15 -8.47
CA PRO A 169 -4.59 5.86 -8.64
C PRO A 169 -4.01 5.05 -7.47
N VAL A 170 -4.60 5.12 -6.26
CA VAL A 170 -4.24 4.24 -5.13
C VAL A 170 -4.69 2.81 -5.43
N VAL A 171 -5.90 2.61 -5.95
CA VAL A 171 -6.42 1.27 -6.31
C VAL A 171 -5.51 0.60 -7.35
N VAL A 172 -5.09 1.33 -8.38
CA VAL A 172 -4.17 0.82 -9.41
C VAL A 172 -2.79 0.48 -8.82
N GLY A 173 -2.26 1.35 -7.94
CA GLY A 173 -1.00 1.10 -7.24
C GLY A 173 -1.06 -0.16 -6.37
N VAL A 174 -2.14 -0.35 -5.63
CA VAL A 174 -2.38 -1.53 -4.76
C VAL A 174 -2.48 -2.83 -5.58
N ALA A 175 -3.11 -2.78 -6.75
CA ALA A 175 -3.15 -3.94 -7.65
C ALA A 175 -1.75 -4.31 -8.15
N SER A 176 -0.98 -3.30 -8.58
CA SER A 176 0.38 -3.47 -9.10
C SER A 176 1.34 -4.00 -8.03
N MET A 177 1.34 -3.40 -6.83
CA MET A 177 2.21 -3.82 -5.73
C MET A 177 1.88 -5.25 -5.25
N SER A 178 0.60 -5.62 -5.20
CA SER A 178 0.17 -6.96 -4.78
C SER A 178 0.57 -8.03 -5.79
N ALA A 179 0.40 -7.74 -7.08
CA ALA A 179 0.82 -8.63 -8.16
C ALA A 179 2.35 -8.85 -8.13
N LEU A 180 3.13 -7.79 -7.97
CA LEU A 180 4.58 -7.88 -7.90
C LEU A 180 5.07 -8.66 -6.68
N ALA A 181 4.48 -8.43 -5.51
CA ALA A 181 4.79 -9.20 -4.30
C ALA A 181 4.45 -10.68 -4.46
N SER A 182 3.34 -11.01 -5.12
CA SER A 182 2.95 -12.40 -5.41
C SER A 182 3.92 -13.05 -6.41
N LEU A 183 4.28 -12.34 -7.48
CA LEU A 183 5.27 -12.82 -8.45
C LEU A 183 6.66 -13.00 -7.84
N ALA A 184 6.99 -12.29 -6.75
CA ALA A 184 8.27 -12.46 -6.05
C ALA A 184 8.34 -13.77 -5.26
N THR A 185 7.21 -14.39 -4.89
CA THR A 185 7.17 -15.69 -4.18
C THR A 185 6.93 -16.88 -5.10
N GLU A 186 6.54 -16.61 -6.34
CA GLU A 186 6.20 -17.60 -7.35
C GLU A 186 7.45 -18.23 -7.99
N PRO A 187 7.53 -19.58 -8.08
CA PRO A 187 8.63 -20.22 -8.80
C PRO A 187 8.57 -19.87 -10.30
N PRO A 188 9.71 -19.66 -10.97
CA PRO A 188 9.75 -19.36 -12.40
C PRO A 188 9.04 -20.42 -13.23
N ILE A 189 8.48 -20.02 -14.38
CA ILE A 189 7.73 -20.88 -15.31
C ILE A 189 8.53 -22.15 -15.69
N ARG A 190 9.86 -22.04 -15.80
CA ARG A 190 10.76 -23.17 -16.09
C ARG A 190 10.64 -24.34 -15.11
N TYR A 191 10.24 -24.09 -13.87
CA TYR A 191 10.11 -25.12 -12.82
C TYR A 191 8.66 -25.61 -12.63
N ARG A 192 7.69 -25.12 -13.43
CA ARG A 192 6.27 -25.52 -13.35
C ARG A 192 5.87 -26.60 -14.36
N ILE A 193 6.72 -26.87 -15.36
CA ILE A 193 6.43 -27.81 -16.47
C ILE A 193 7.26 -29.09 -16.32
N GLN A 194 7.49 -29.54 -15.09
CA GLN A 194 8.15 -30.83 -14.79
C GLN A 194 7.13 -31.86 -14.34
#